data_AF-A0A0E3LF34-F1
#
_entry.id   AF-A0A0E3LF34-F1
#
_cell.length_a   1.000
_cell.length_b   1.000
_cell.length_c   1.000
_cell.angle_alpha   90.00
_cell.angle_beta   90.00
_cell.angle_gamma   90.00
#
_symmetry.space_group_name_H-M   'P 1'
#
loop_
_entity.id
_entity.type
_entity.pdbx_description
1 polymer ?
#
loop_
_entity_poly.entity_id
_entity_poly.type
_entity_poly.pdbx_seq_one_letter_code
_entity_poly.pdbx_strand_id
1 'polypeptide(L)' 'MTGISEESMFIFREVKEIKIRYRQQKDELQAKIDTLKKEKEKM' A
#
# COMPACT_ATOMS: atom_id res chain seq x y z
N MET A 1 -12.98 7.41 32.38
CA MET A 1 -12.41 6.37 31.49
C MET A 1 -12.18 7.01 30.12
N THR A 2 -10.96 7.44 29.80
CA THR A 2 -10.60 7.90 28.45
C THR A 2 -10.25 6.67 27.60
N GLY A 3 -11.29 5.90 27.24
CA GLY A 3 -11.18 4.82 26.26
C GLY A 3 -11.19 5.39 24.86
N ILE A 4 -10.40 4.79 23.95
CA ILE A 4 -10.44 5.11 22.52
C ILE A 4 -11.89 4.90 22.03
N SER A 5 -12.50 5.92 21.42
CA SER A 5 -13.86 5.80 20.90
C SER A 5 -13.94 4.74 19.80
N GLU A 6 -15.09 4.08 19.67
CA GLU A 6 -15.32 3.10 18.60
C GLU A 6 -15.08 3.72 17.22
N GLU A 7 -15.44 4.99 17.04
CA GLU A 7 -15.15 5.78 15.85
C GLU A 7 -13.64 5.92 15.58
N SER A 8 -12.84 6.18 16.62
CA SER A 8 -11.38 6.27 16.49
C SER A 8 -10.77 4.91 16.11
N MET A 9 -11.30 3.79 16.64
CA MET A 9 -10.88 2.45 16.22
C MET A 9 -11.29 2.12 14.79
N PHE A 10 -12.47 2.57 14.36
CA PHE A 10 -12.95 2.40 12.99
C PHE A 10 -12.05 3.13 11.99
N ILE A 11 -11.79 4.43 12.24
CA ILE A 11 -10.89 5.25 11.41
C ILE A 11 -9.49 4.64 11.37
N PHE A 12 -8.97 4.15 12.49
CA PHE A 12 -7.66 3.51 12.54
C PHE A 12 -7.57 2.28 11.62
N ARG A 13 -8.61 1.44 11.61
CA ARG A 13 -8.67 0.24 10.74
C ARG A 13 -8.74 0.62 9.27
N GLU A 14 -9.62 1.55 8.91
CA GLU A 14 -9.76 2.08 7.54
C GLU A 14 -8.42 2.62 7.01
N VAL A 15 -7.77 3.51 7.77
CA VAL A 15 -6.47 4.09 7.38
C VAL A 15 -5.39 3.01 7.25
N LYS A 16 -5.39 2.00 8.12
CA LYS A 16 -4.43 0.90 8.05
C LYS A 16 -4.64 0.07 6.79
N GLU A 17 -5.87 -0.27 6.44
CA GLU A 17 -6.17 -1.02 5.21
C GLU A 17 -5.83 -0.23 3.95
N ILE A 18 -6.15 1.07 3.92
CA ILE A 18 -5.79 1.96 2.81
C ILE A 18 -4.27 1.97 2.64
N LYS A 19 -3.51 2.12 3.73
CA LYS A 19 -2.04 2.09 3.68
C LYS A 19 -1.48 0.76 3.14
N ILE A 20 -2.08 -0.36 3.52
CA ILE A 20 -1.66 -1.69 3.02
C ILE A 20 -1.92 -1.79 1.52
N ARG A 21 -3.13 -1.41 1.06
CA ARG A 21 -3.49 -1.41 -0.36
C ARG A 21 -2.56 -0.53 -1.19
N TYR A 22 -2.27 0.69 -0.73
CA TYR A 22 -1.34 1.58 -1.41
C TYR A 22 0.08 1.02 -1.49
N ARG A 23 0.57 0.35 -0.43
CA ARG A 23 1.88 -0.29 -0.45
C ARG A 23 1.93 -1.41 -1.48
N GLN A 24 0.93 -2.30 -1.48
CA GLN A 24 0.84 -3.40 -2.44
C GLN A 24 0.82 -2.89 -3.89
N GLN A 25 -0.01 -1.88 -4.19
CA GLN A 25 -0.06 -1.28 -5.52
C GLN A 25 1.28 -0.65 -5.94
N LYS A 26 1.98 0.00 -5.00
CA LYS A 26 3.29 0.57 -5.27
C LYS A 26 4.32 -0.52 -5.58
N ASP A 27 4.33 -1.59 -4.81
CA ASP A 27 5.27 -2.70 -5.00
C ASP A 27 5.00 -3.42 -6.33
N GLU A 28 3.74 -3.62 -6.70
CA GLU A 28 3.35 -4.17 -8.01
C GLU A 28 3.77 -3.27 -9.19
N LEU A 29 3.57 -1.95 -9.06
CA LEU A 29 4.01 -1.01 -10.08
C LEU A 29 5.54 -1.01 -10.22
N GLN A 30 6.26 -1.06 -9.10
CA GLN A 30 7.73 -1.14 -9.12
C GLN A 30 8.20 -2.43 -9.79
N ALA A 31 7.59 -3.58 -9.49
CA ALA A 31 7.92 -4.85 -10.13
C ALA A 31 7.69 -4.81 -11.65
N LYS A 32 6.61 -4.17 -12.11
CA LYS A 32 6.34 -3.95 -13.55
C LYS A 32 7.40 -3.05 -14.18
N ILE A 33 7.78 -1.95 -13.53
CA ILE A 33 8.85 -1.06 -14.00
C ILE A 33 10.17 -1.83 -14.12
N ASP A 34 10.54 -2.60 -13.10
CA ASP A 34 11.79 -3.35 -13.09
C ASP A 34 11.82 -4.42 -14.19
N THR A 35 10.67 -5.04 -14.48
CA THR A 35 10.52 -6.01 -15.57
C THR A 35 10.71 -5.33 -16.92
N LEU A 36 10.00 -4.24 -17.18
CA LEU A 36 10.12 -3.47 -18.42
C LEU A 36 11.53 -2.89 -18.61
N LYS A 37 12.18 -2.47 -17.52
CA LYS A 37 13.57 -2.00 -17.56
C LYS A 37 14.52 -3.11 -17.98
N LYS A 38 14.39 -4.32 -17.41
CA LYS A 38 15.21 -5.47 -17.80
C LYS A 38 14.97 -5.89 -19.24
N GLU A 39 13.74 -5.83 -19.73
CA GLU A 39 13.43 -6.11 -21.15
C GLU A 39 14.10 -5.07 -22.05
N LYS A 40 14.02 -3.79 -21.70
CA LYS A 40 14.68 -2.70 -22.43
C LYS A 40 16.20 -2.82 -22.42
N GLU A 41 16.82 -3.24 -21.32
CA GLU A 41 18.28 -3.43 -21.21
C GLU A 41 18.78 -4.67 -21.97
N LYS A 42 17.88 -5.60 -22.34
CA LYS A 42 18.21 -6.79 -23.15
C LYS A 42 18.00 -6.57 -24.65
N MET A 43 17.36 -5.48 -25.05
CA MET A 43 17.32 -4.98 -26.44
C MET A 43 18.52 -4.07 -26.71
#